data_AF-A0AAW6CVK3-F1
#
_entry.id   AF-A0AAW6CVK3-F1
#
_cell.length_a   1.000
_cell.length_b   1.000
_cell.length_c   1.000
_cell.angle_alpha   90.00
_cell.angle_beta   90.00
_cell.angle_gamma   90.00
#
_symmetry.space_group_name_H-M   'P 1'
#
loop_
_entity.id
_entity.type
_entity.pdbx_description
1 polymer ?
#
loop_
_entity_poly.entity_id
_entity_poly.type
_entity_poly.pdbx_seq_one_letter_code
_entity_poly.pdbx_strand_id
1 'polypeptide(L)' 'MDREFNLIDEPWICVRDNGCEVKEISIRQVFEHAQDYTELAGETKTQDMAVLRFLACGDLHGILKVRQKR' A
#
# COMPACT_ATOMS: atom_id res chain seq x y z
N MET A 1 0.79 11.16 -27.59
CA MET A 1 1.32 11.80 -26.36
C MET A 1 1.14 10.80 -25.25
N ASP A 2 2.16 9.98 -25.04
CA ASP A 2 2.20 9.04 -23.93
C ASP A 2 2.31 9.84 -22.64
N ARG A 3 1.24 9.86 -21.85
CA ARG A 3 1.28 10.45 -20.52
C ARG A 3 2.01 9.46 -19.63
N GLU A 4 3.17 9.84 -19.12
CA GLU A 4 3.91 9.03 -18.14
C GLU A 4 3.08 8.95 -16.86
N PHE A 5 2.76 7.72 -16.43
CA PHE A 5 2.02 7.50 -15.19
C PHE A 5 3.00 7.25 -14.05
N ASN A 6 3.10 8.20 -13.13
CA ASN A 6 4.01 8.10 -12.00
C ASN A 6 3.36 7.33 -10.85
N LEU A 7 3.78 6.09 -10.64
CA LEU A 7 3.29 5.20 -9.57
C LEU A 7 3.45 5.78 -8.15
N ILE A 8 4.37 6.74 -7.94
CA ILE A 8 4.60 7.33 -6.63
C ILE A 8 3.51 8.32 -6.24
N ASP A 9 3.09 9.16 -7.19
CA ASP A 9 2.20 10.29 -6.94
C ASP A 9 0.76 10.02 -7.42
N GLU A 10 0.59 9.23 -8.48
CA GLU A 10 -0.72 8.85 -8.99
C GLU A 10 -1.35 7.71 -8.17
N PRO A 11 -2.67 7.70 -7.96
CA PRO A 11 -3.36 6.65 -7.25
C PRO A 11 -3.52 5.40 -8.12
N TRP A 12 -3.09 4.25 -7.61
CA TRP A 12 -3.22 2.95 -8.31
C TRP A 12 -3.29 1.75 -7.36
N ILE A 13 -3.04 1.94 -6.06
CA ILE A 13 -3.10 0.88 -5.06
C ILE A 13 -4.48 0.93 -4.40
N CYS A 14 -5.27 -0.12 -4.59
CA CYS A 14 -6.56 -0.27 -3.91
C CYS A 14 -6.36 -0.67 -2.45
N VAL A 15 -6.92 0.09 -1.53
CA VAL A 15 -6.94 -0.21 -0.09
C VAL A 15 -8.33 -0.10 0.48
N ARG A 16 -8.58 -0.85 1.55
CA ARG A 16 -9.78 -0.68 2.38
C ARG A 16 -9.44 0.13 3.61
N ASP A 17 -10.22 1.16 3.89
CA ASP A 17 -10.11 1.93 5.13
C ASP A 17 -10.89 1.30 6.30
N ASN A 18 -10.75 1.91 7.46
CA ASN A 18 -11.46 1.54 8.68
C ASN A 18 -12.99 1.72 8.61
N GLY A 19 -13.48 2.50 7.64
CA GLY A 19 -14.90 2.67 7.30
C GLY A 19 -15.43 1.60 6.35
N CYS A 20 -14.62 0.59 6.01
CA CYS A 20 -14.89 -0.46 5.04
C CYS A 20 -14.99 0.02 3.58
N GLU A 21 -14.62 1.27 3.28
CA GLU A 21 -14.62 1.80 1.92
C GLU A 21 -13.33 1.44 1.19
N VAL A 22 -13.47 1.08 -0.09
CA VAL A 22 -12.34 0.80 -0.97
C VAL A 22 -11.98 2.07 -1.73
N LYS A 23 -10.71 2.46 -1.68
CA LYS A 23 -10.20 3.64 -2.39
C LYS A 23 -8.86 3.34 -3.05
N GLU A 24 -8.59 4.00 -4.16
CA GLU A 24 -7.28 3.98 -4.82
C GLU A 24 -6.38 5.06 -4.23
N ILE A 25 -5.17 4.69 -3.86
CA ILE A 25 -4.16 5.59 -3.29
C ILE A 25 -2.83 5.43 -3.99
N SER A 26 -1.98 6.45 -3.85
CA SER A 26 -0.61 6.44 -4.35
C SER A 26 0.34 5.80 -3.33
N ILE A 27 1.55 5.43 -3.76
CA ILE A 27 2.56 4.88 -2.84
C ILE A 27 2.89 5.88 -1.73
N ARG A 28 2.93 7.19 -2.04
CA ARG A 28 3.15 8.23 -1.04
C ARG A 28 2.10 8.16 0.08
N GLN A 29 0.83 8.08 -0.31
CA GLN A 29 -0.29 8.00 0.62
C GLN A 29 -0.28 6.70 1.44
N VAL A 30 0.17 5.58 0.86
CA VAL A 30 0.39 4.32 1.62
C VAL A 30 1.34 4.55 2.78
N PHE A 31 2.44 5.28 2.59
CA PHE A 31 3.42 5.53 3.65
C PHE A 31 3.01 6.62 4.64
N GLU A 32 2.31 7.67 4.17
CA GLU A 32 1.82 8.76 5.02
C GLU A 32 0.64 8.33 5.91
N HIS A 33 -0.26 7.51 5.37
CA HIS A 33 -1.53 7.11 5.99
C HIS A 33 -1.64 5.61 6.24
N ALA A 34 -0.52 4.88 6.32
CA ALA A 34 -0.49 3.42 6.49
C ALA A 34 -1.41 2.89 7.61
N GLN A 35 -1.56 3.66 8.69
CA GLN A 35 -2.37 3.32 9.86
C GLN A 35 -3.89 3.47 9.66
N ASP A 36 -4.31 4.22 8.63
CA ASP A 36 -5.72 4.47 8.33
C ASP A 36 -6.32 3.37 7.43
N TYR A 37 -5.47 2.46 6.94
CA TYR A 37 -5.84 1.38 6.03
C TYR A 37 -5.77 0.02 6.74
N THR A 38 -6.79 -0.81 6.53
CA THR A 38 -6.90 -2.13 7.16
C THR A 38 -6.30 -3.23 6.29
N GLU A 39 -6.54 -3.18 4.97
CA GLU A 39 -6.05 -4.19 4.03
C GLU A 39 -5.85 -3.59 2.63
N LEU A 40 -5.02 -4.27 1.82
CA LEU A 40 -5.02 -4.08 0.37
C LEU A 40 -6.29 -4.74 -0.19
N ALA A 41 -6.98 -4.03 -1.07
CA ALA A 41 -8.26 -4.42 -1.65
C ALA A 41 -8.17 -4.45 -3.17
N GLY A 42 -7.08 -5.02 -3.70
CA GLY A 42 -6.93 -5.26 -5.14
C GLY A 42 -7.87 -6.35 -5.64
N GLU A 43 -7.90 -6.54 -6.96
CA GLU A 43 -8.83 -7.46 -7.62
C GLU A 43 -8.58 -8.92 -7.20
N THR A 44 -7.33 -9.26 -6.87
CA THR A 44 -6.95 -10.61 -6.45
C THR A 44 -5.99 -10.60 -5.27
N LYS A 45 -6.10 -11.63 -4.41
CA LYS A 45 -5.15 -11.83 -3.30
C LYS A 45 -3.71 -12.01 -3.75
N THR A 46 -3.48 -12.52 -4.96
CA THR A 46 -2.12 -12.65 -5.53
C THR A 46 -1.52 -11.29 -5.88
N GLN A 47 -2.34 -10.37 -6.42
CA GLN A 47 -1.92 -9.01 -6.71
C GLN A 47 -1.64 -8.24 -5.41
N ASP A 48 -2.50 -8.36 -4.40
CA ASP A 48 -2.28 -7.77 -3.08
C ASP A 48 -0.93 -8.22 -2.49
N MET A 49 -0.62 -9.51 -2.59
CA MET A 49 0.66 -10.04 -2.11
C MET A 49 1.86 -9.53 -2.92
N ALA A 50 1.71 -9.28 -4.22
CA ALA A 50 2.76 -8.69 -5.05
C ALA A 50 3.01 -7.22 -4.67
N VAL A 51 1.95 -6.43 -4.48
CA VAL A 51 2.02 -5.04 -4.02
C VAL A 51 2.60 -4.96 -2.61
N LEU A 52 2.15 -5.82 -1.70
CA LEU A 52 2.72 -5.91 -0.36
C LEU A 52 4.20 -6.27 -0.39
N ARG A 53 4.63 -7.20 -1.25
CA ARG A 53 6.05 -7.53 -1.43
C ARG A 53 6.82 -6.35 -2.00
N PHE A 54 6.25 -5.60 -2.93
CA PHE A 54 6.88 -4.41 -3.49
C PHE A 54 7.10 -3.34 -2.42
N LEU A 55 6.05 -3.03 -1.64
CA LEU A 55 6.11 -2.08 -0.52
C LEU A 55 7.04 -2.57 0.61
N ALA A 56 6.96 -3.85 0.98
CA ALA A 56 7.77 -4.43 2.05
C ALA A 56 9.23 -4.64 1.65
N CYS A 57 9.54 -4.86 0.37
CA CYS A 57 10.92 -4.95 -0.11
C CYS A 57 11.62 -3.58 -0.04
N GLY A 58 10.85 -2.49 -0.20
CA GLY A 58 11.34 -1.12 0.04
C GLY A 58 11.70 -0.84 1.50
N ASP A 59 10.90 -1.36 2.45
CA ASP A 59 10.96 -0.99 3.88
C ASP A 59 11.19 -2.13 4.88
N LEU A 60 11.76 -3.27 4.45
CA LEU A 60 12.00 -4.42 5.35
C LEU A 60 12.89 -4.06 6.57
N HIS A 61 13.60 -2.93 6.54
CA HIS A 61 14.36 -2.41 7.68
C HIS A 61 13.54 -1.58 8.70
N GLY A 62 12.40 -0.99 8.31
CA GLY A 62 11.64 -0.07 9.17
C GLY A 62 10.52 -0.73 9.97
N ILE A 63 9.76 -1.62 9.32
CA ILE A 63 8.49 -2.15 9.88
C ILE A 63 8.71 -3.38 10.76
N LEU A 64 9.79 -4.15 10.54
CA LEU A 64 10.07 -5.35 11.34
C LEU A 64 10.46 -5.03 12.81
N LYS A 65 10.74 -3.77 13.15
CA LYS A 65 10.99 -3.35 14.54
C LYS A 65 9.72 -3.15 15.38
N VAL A 66 8.53 -3.10 14.80
CA VAL A 66 7.28 -2.85 15.56
C VAL A 66 6.63 -4.12 16.12
N ARG A 67 7.12 -5.32 15.81
CA ARG A 67 6.53 -6.59 16.33
C ARG A 67 7.48 -7.56 17.04
N GLN A 68 8.65 -7.08 17.48
CA GLN A 68 9.61 -7.82 18.33
C GLN A 68 9.90 -7.13 19.68
N LYS A 69 8.89 -6.46 20.25
CA LYS A 69 8.85 -6.17 21.68
C LYS A 69 7.53 -6.70 22.23
N ARG A 70 7.52 -8.01 22.51
CA ARG A 70 6.77 -8.51 23.66
C ARG A 70 7.59 -8.23 24.92
#